data_AF-A0A8H7Q663-F1
#
_entry.id   AF-A0A8H7Q663-F1
#
_cell.length_a   1.000
_cell.length_b   1.000
_cell.length_c   1.000
_cell.angle_alpha   90.00
_cell.angle_beta   90.00
_cell.angle_gamma   90.00
#
_symmetry.space_group_name_H-M   'P 1'
#
loop_
_entity.id
_entity.type
_entity.pdbx_description
1 polymer ?
#
loop_
_entity_poly.entity_id
_entity_poly.type
_entity_poly.pdbx_seq_one_letter_code
_entity_poly.pdbx_strand_id
1 'polypeptide(L)'
;MKNAIILFVLGVIASQSIVQGAIPVKLEPKSGKVPTTQARYNHAVKKFNLDATIFAAHENESVGTIELKDNYFDVSYVGQMGIGTPPQTFTMDFDTGSSDIWVPLANCSTCRKDNSFDPEKSSTYQFQGFPWTLQYADGSTAKGFTAMDAITLGDLYSINQTIGLAENESGEFAQNTGLDGIFGLGFPALSYTGALYAPVVRMFKQGVIDEAVVGIWLGRASQGGGGELTIGGTNPEHYTSEPVFMQVTVKKYWQLTLSSVAINNKTIPYHGADSIIDTGTTLVILPMNITSAIYDEIPGAKYTNEEGYTIPCNLTSSNQTISFTLEKNTFPITVGDIVREPLGNGYCNAGIAGTNSSFTIIGDTFLKSYYAIFDYGVNTTARIGLAPSKR
;
A
#
# COMPACT_ATOMS: atom_id res chain seq x y z
N MET A 1 -90.00 -41.90 -12.36
CA MET A 1 -89.50 -42.78 -13.44
C MET A 1 -88.00 -42.52 -13.62
N LYS A 2 -87.29 -43.60 -13.89
CA LYS A 2 -85.83 -43.84 -13.99
C LYS A 2 -84.92 -42.78 -14.65
N ASN A 3 -83.63 -42.90 -14.26
CA ASN A 3 -82.36 -42.56 -14.95
C ASN A 3 -81.91 -41.08 -14.93
N ALA A 4 -80.63 -40.69 -14.91
CA ALA A 4 -79.35 -41.33 -14.61
C ALA A 4 -78.22 -40.25 -14.70
N ILE A 5 -77.11 -40.48 -13.98
CA ILE A 5 -75.69 -40.15 -14.30
C ILE A 5 -75.11 -38.73 -14.06
N ILE A 6 -74.19 -38.69 -13.07
CA ILE A 6 -72.76 -38.22 -13.03
C ILE A 6 -72.37 -36.89 -13.71
N LEU A 7 -71.81 -35.93 -12.95
CA LEU A 7 -70.37 -35.58 -12.93
C LEU A 7 -70.01 -34.52 -11.86
N PHE A 8 -68.82 -34.70 -11.28
CA PHE A 8 -68.12 -33.88 -10.30
C PHE A 8 -67.70 -32.50 -10.87
N VAL A 9 -67.58 -31.46 -10.01
CA VAL A 9 -66.32 -30.73 -9.72
C VAL A 9 -66.58 -29.40 -8.94
N LEU A 10 -65.91 -29.32 -7.78
CA LEU A 10 -65.31 -28.17 -7.02
C LEU A 10 -66.11 -26.92 -6.59
N GLY A 11 -65.90 -26.56 -5.31
CA GLY A 11 -66.19 -25.24 -4.72
C GLY A 11 -66.38 -25.29 -3.19
N VAL A 12 -65.30 -25.56 -2.42
CA VAL A 12 -64.65 -24.61 -1.48
C VAL A 12 -65.52 -24.19 -0.28
N ILE A 13 -65.03 -24.44 0.94
CA ILE A 13 -64.71 -23.41 1.93
C ILE A 13 -63.74 -24.00 2.98
N ALA A 14 -62.63 -23.29 3.13
CA ALA A 14 -61.57 -23.53 4.07
C ALA A 14 -61.92 -23.03 5.47
N SER A 15 -61.44 -23.73 6.49
CA SER A 15 -61.18 -23.17 7.80
C SER A 15 -60.06 -23.94 8.45
N GLN A 16 -58.81 -23.48 8.38
CA GLN A 16 -57.79 -23.88 9.35
C GLN A 16 -56.79 -22.76 9.64
N SER A 17 -56.64 -22.56 10.95
CA SER A 17 -55.70 -21.74 11.68
C SER A 17 -54.25 -22.12 11.35
N ILE A 18 -53.39 -21.13 11.14
CA ILE A 18 -51.95 -21.33 11.00
C ILE A 18 -51.34 -21.50 12.40
N VAL A 19 -50.96 -22.73 12.73
CA VAL A 19 -50.04 -23.05 13.82
C VAL A 19 -48.62 -23.00 13.24
N GLN A 20 -47.74 -22.23 13.88
CA GLN A 20 -46.29 -22.24 13.64
C GLN A 20 -45.73 -23.65 13.92
N GLY A 21 -45.53 -24.44 12.87
CA GLY A 21 -44.74 -25.67 12.91
C GLY A 21 -43.35 -25.38 12.36
N ALA A 22 -42.35 -25.28 13.25
CA ALA A 22 -40.96 -25.41 12.84
C ALA A 22 -40.78 -26.81 12.25
N ILE A 23 -40.36 -26.91 10.99
CA ILE A 23 -40.02 -28.17 10.35
C ILE A 23 -38.71 -28.65 10.98
N PRO A 24 -38.66 -29.76 11.73
CA PRO A 24 -37.41 -30.29 12.20
C PRO A 24 -36.77 -31.01 11.01
N VAL A 25 -35.92 -30.30 10.26
CA VAL A 25 -35.06 -30.93 9.26
C VAL A 25 -33.98 -31.69 10.03
N LYS A 26 -34.19 -32.99 10.20
CA LYS A 26 -33.17 -33.89 10.69
C LYS A 26 -32.14 -34.07 9.57
N LEU A 27 -31.02 -33.36 9.65
CA LEU A 27 -29.90 -33.54 8.73
C LEU A 27 -29.27 -34.89 9.01
N GLU A 28 -29.53 -35.87 8.15
CA GLU A 28 -28.75 -37.11 8.19
C GLU A 28 -27.39 -36.88 7.52
N PRO A 29 -26.28 -37.33 8.14
CA PRO A 29 -24.97 -37.31 7.50
C PRO A 29 -25.02 -38.17 6.25
N LYS A 30 -24.97 -37.54 5.08
CA LYS A 30 -24.88 -38.27 3.81
C LYS A 30 -23.49 -38.88 3.74
N SER A 31 -23.36 -40.19 3.91
CA SER A 31 -22.10 -40.89 3.69
C SER A 31 -21.75 -40.84 2.20
N GLY A 32 -20.66 -40.15 1.87
CA GLY A 32 -20.15 -39.99 0.51
C GLY A 32 -19.04 -38.96 0.48
N LYS A 33 -18.16 -39.02 -0.53
CA LYS A 33 -17.12 -38.00 -0.69
C LYS A 33 -17.77 -36.63 -0.79
N VAL A 34 -17.38 -35.72 0.11
CA VAL A 34 -17.76 -34.31 0.03
C VAL A 34 -17.27 -33.80 -1.34
N PRO A 35 -18.12 -33.16 -2.16
CA PRO A 35 -17.69 -32.61 -3.43
C PRO A 35 -16.56 -31.63 -3.16
N THR A 36 -15.45 -31.83 -3.87
CA THR A 36 -14.31 -30.91 -3.82
C THR A 36 -14.76 -29.50 -4.22
N THR A 37 -14.01 -28.49 -3.80
CA THR A 37 -14.25 -27.10 -4.19
C THR A 37 -14.41 -26.97 -5.71
N GLN A 38 -13.59 -27.70 -6.48
CA GLN A 38 -13.70 -27.78 -7.95
C GLN A 38 -15.02 -28.36 -8.43
N ALA A 39 -15.53 -29.42 -7.80
CA ALA A 39 -16.81 -30.03 -8.17
C ALA A 39 -17.99 -29.08 -7.86
N ARG A 40 -17.89 -28.26 -6.81
CA ARG A 40 -18.88 -27.23 -6.45
C ARG A 40 -18.84 -26.05 -7.41
N TYR A 41 -17.65 -25.61 -7.79
CA TYR A 41 -17.42 -24.59 -8.83
C TYR A 41 -18.00 -25.02 -10.18
N ASN A 42 -17.64 -26.22 -10.66
CA ASN A 42 -18.16 -26.77 -11.92
C ASN A 42 -19.69 -26.90 -11.90
N HIS A 43 -20.28 -27.23 -10.74
CA HIS A 43 -21.72 -27.26 -10.56
C HIS A 43 -22.36 -25.86 -10.63
N ALA A 44 -21.74 -24.84 -10.01
CA ALA A 44 -22.21 -23.47 -10.06
C ALA A 44 -22.12 -22.88 -11.48
N VAL A 45 -20.99 -23.04 -12.16
CA VAL A 45 -20.78 -22.58 -13.56
C VAL A 45 -21.83 -23.19 -14.49
N LYS A 46 -22.09 -24.50 -14.36
CA LYS A 46 -23.10 -25.20 -15.16
C LYS A 46 -24.55 -24.83 -14.80
N LYS A 47 -24.78 -24.39 -13.56
CA LYS A 47 -26.10 -23.94 -13.07
C LYS A 47 -26.44 -22.53 -13.54
N PHE A 48 -25.44 -21.66 -13.73
CA PHE A 48 -25.62 -20.25 -14.11
C PHE A 48 -25.23 -19.95 -15.56
N ASN A 49 -24.83 -20.94 -16.35
CA ASN A 49 -24.51 -20.82 -17.78
C ASN A 49 -23.42 -19.76 -18.05
N LEU A 50 -22.42 -19.68 -17.17
CA LEU A 50 -21.26 -18.79 -17.31
C LEU A 50 -20.25 -19.42 -18.27
N ASP A 51 -19.83 -18.67 -19.29
CA ASP A 51 -18.91 -19.15 -20.32
C ASP A 51 -17.51 -19.39 -19.71
N ALA A 52 -16.98 -20.60 -19.91
CA ALA A 52 -15.87 -21.17 -19.12
C ALA A 52 -14.47 -20.81 -19.66
N THR A 53 -14.30 -19.62 -20.23
CA THR A 53 -13.05 -19.18 -20.90
C THR A 53 -12.24 -18.14 -20.14
N ILE A 54 -12.63 -17.75 -18.93
CA ILE A 54 -11.80 -16.95 -18.02
C ILE A 54 -11.89 -17.58 -16.63
N PHE A 55 -10.81 -17.58 -15.87
CA PHE A 55 -10.53 -18.36 -14.65
C PHE A 55 -9.98 -19.76 -14.92
N ALA A 56 -8.83 -19.81 -15.61
CA ALA A 56 -7.79 -20.71 -15.15
C ALA A 56 -7.48 -20.28 -13.71
N ALA A 57 -7.87 -21.09 -12.74
CA ALA A 57 -7.41 -20.92 -11.37
C ALA A 57 -5.88 -21.03 -11.41
N HIS A 58 -5.19 -19.90 -11.30
CA HIS A 58 -3.82 -19.90 -10.80
C HIS A 58 -3.86 -20.70 -9.49
N GLU A 59 -2.91 -21.60 -9.28
CA GLU A 59 -2.62 -22.07 -7.93
C GLU A 59 -2.36 -20.80 -7.13
N ASN A 60 -3.33 -20.38 -6.31
CA ASN A 60 -3.26 -19.14 -5.53
C ASN A 60 -2.05 -19.27 -4.61
N GLU A 61 -0.91 -18.74 -5.02
CA GLU A 61 -0.06 -18.07 -4.04
C GLU A 61 -0.95 -16.95 -3.48
N SER A 62 -1.33 -17.06 -2.20
CA SER A 62 -2.09 -16.04 -1.48
C SER A 62 -1.25 -14.79 -1.16
N VAL A 63 -0.14 -14.66 -1.89
CA VAL A 63 0.89 -13.65 -1.83
C VAL A 63 1.14 -13.16 -3.25
N GLY A 64 1.06 -11.85 -3.48
CA GLY A 64 1.41 -11.22 -4.74
C GLY A 64 2.75 -10.52 -4.64
N THR A 65 3.58 -10.64 -5.67
CA THR A 65 4.87 -9.95 -5.76
C THR A 65 4.86 -8.96 -6.91
N ILE A 66 5.27 -7.73 -6.63
CA ILE A 66 5.33 -6.63 -7.60
C ILE A 66 6.76 -6.11 -7.59
N GLU A 67 7.42 -6.21 -8.76
CA GLU A 67 8.72 -5.58 -8.98
C GLU A 67 8.55 -4.06 -8.94
N LEU A 68 9.36 -3.41 -8.12
CA LEU A 68 9.46 -1.95 -8.07
C LEU A 68 10.68 -1.50 -8.86
N LYS A 69 10.52 -0.40 -9.57
CA LYS A 69 11.59 0.30 -10.25
C LYS A 69 11.99 1.50 -9.41
N ASP A 70 13.30 1.62 -9.21
CA ASP A 70 13.90 2.86 -8.73
C ASP A 70 13.67 3.95 -9.79
N ASN A 71 12.94 4.98 -9.39
CA ASN A 71 12.58 6.12 -10.21
C ASN A 71 13.33 7.36 -9.70
N TYR A 72 14.20 7.90 -10.56
CA TYR A 72 15.06 9.06 -10.32
C TYR A 72 16.16 8.90 -9.24
N PHE A 73 16.89 7.78 -9.19
CA PHE A 73 18.06 7.56 -8.32
C PHE A 73 17.70 7.65 -6.83
N ASP A 74 17.08 6.59 -6.32
CA ASP A 74 16.59 6.46 -4.95
C ASP A 74 15.65 7.61 -4.53
N VAL A 75 14.87 8.17 -5.45
CA VAL A 75 13.91 9.26 -5.16
C VAL A 75 12.51 8.72 -4.87
N SER A 76 12.06 7.74 -5.66
CA SER A 76 10.77 7.08 -5.48
C SER A 76 10.84 5.65 -6.03
N TYR A 77 9.96 4.77 -5.58
CA TYR A 77 9.90 3.37 -6.02
C TYR A 77 8.52 3.05 -6.58
N VAL A 78 8.48 2.80 -7.89
CA VAL A 78 7.22 2.66 -8.62
C VAL A 78 7.02 1.26 -9.15
N GLY A 79 5.79 0.75 -9.11
CA GLY A 79 5.43 -0.54 -9.68
C GLY A 79 4.21 -0.46 -10.59
N GLN A 80 3.92 -1.53 -11.31
CA GLN A 80 2.76 -1.57 -12.21
C GLN A 80 1.52 -2.08 -11.48
N MET A 81 0.38 -1.43 -11.72
CA MET A 81 -0.95 -1.87 -11.28
C MET A 81 -1.93 -1.80 -12.46
N GLY A 82 -2.86 -2.75 -12.53
CA GLY A 82 -4.03 -2.66 -13.40
C GLY A 82 -5.26 -2.11 -12.68
N ILE A 83 -6.07 -1.28 -13.33
CA ILE A 83 -7.41 -0.86 -12.87
C ILE A 83 -8.45 -1.19 -13.94
N GLY A 84 -9.56 -1.79 -13.53
CA GLY A 84 -10.69 -2.10 -14.40
C GLY A 84 -10.69 -3.50 -14.98
N THR A 85 -11.69 -3.78 -15.83
CA THR A 85 -11.82 -5.08 -16.53
C THR A 85 -12.22 -4.89 -18.00
N PRO A 86 -11.34 -5.17 -18.97
CA PRO A 86 -9.94 -5.61 -18.79
C PRO A 86 -9.07 -4.55 -18.10
N PRO A 87 -7.96 -4.93 -17.45
CA PRO A 87 -7.11 -3.99 -16.71
C PRO A 87 -6.48 -2.93 -17.63
N GLN A 88 -6.55 -1.68 -17.22
CA GLN A 88 -5.77 -0.55 -17.74
C GLN A 88 -4.56 -0.36 -16.82
N THR A 89 -3.35 -0.34 -17.37
CA THR A 89 -2.12 -0.37 -16.57
C THR A 89 -1.63 1.03 -16.23
N PHE A 90 -1.16 1.20 -15.00
CA PHE A 90 -0.60 2.43 -14.44
C PHE A 90 0.71 2.15 -13.71
N THR A 91 1.61 3.11 -13.74
CA THR A 91 2.82 3.17 -12.94
C THR A 91 2.51 3.91 -11.64
N MET A 92 2.54 3.19 -10.53
CA MET A 92 2.08 3.68 -9.22
C MET A 92 3.24 3.81 -8.25
N ASP A 93 3.24 4.89 -7.48
CA ASP A 93 4.07 5.03 -6.28
C ASP A 93 3.32 4.39 -5.10
N PHE A 94 3.98 3.45 -4.44
CA PHE A 94 3.40 2.70 -3.32
C PHE A 94 3.76 3.39 -2.02
N ASP A 95 2.81 4.17 -1.52
CA ASP A 95 3.05 5.20 -0.51
C ASP A 95 2.40 4.84 0.83
N THR A 96 3.20 4.52 1.85
CA THR A 96 2.71 4.24 3.21
C THR A 96 2.32 5.50 4.00
N GLY A 97 2.68 6.69 3.52
CA GLY A 97 2.32 8.00 4.06
C GLY A 97 0.94 8.51 3.66
N SER A 98 0.32 7.95 2.61
CA SER A 98 -1.06 8.26 2.18
C SER A 98 -1.98 7.03 2.14
N SER A 99 -3.26 7.17 1.82
CA SER A 99 -4.25 6.06 1.93
C SER A 99 -5.24 5.96 0.79
N ASP A 100 -5.09 6.81 -0.23
CA ASP A 100 -5.96 6.82 -1.39
C ASP A 100 -5.23 6.16 -2.57
N ILE A 101 -5.96 5.36 -3.36
CA ILE A 101 -5.55 5.05 -4.73
C ILE A 101 -6.09 6.17 -5.60
N TRP A 102 -5.25 6.83 -6.39
CA TRP A 102 -5.75 7.76 -7.41
C TRP A 102 -4.93 7.72 -8.69
N VAL A 103 -5.60 7.98 -9.81
CA VAL A 103 -5.02 8.04 -11.17
C VAL A 103 -5.69 9.14 -11.99
N PRO A 104 -5.04 9.69 -13.03
CA PRO A 104 -5.62 10.66 -13.94
C PRO A 104 -6.78 10.07 -14.74
N LEU A 105 -7.84 10.85 -14.91
CA LEU A 105 -8.96 10.52 -15.80
C LEU A 105 -8.59 10.82 -17.26
N ALA A 106 -9.06 10.00 -18.22
CA ALA A 106 -8.70 10.11 -19.65
C ALA A 106 -8.96 11.49 -20.29
N ASN A 107 -9.95 12.23 -19.79
CA ASN A 107 -10.29 13.57 -20.27
C ASN A 107 -9.66 14.71 -19.44
N CYS A 108 -8.79 14.40 -18.48
CA CYS A 108 -8.12 15.42 -17.69
C CYS A 108 -7.20 16.28 -18.56
N SER A 109 -7.44 17.59 -18.57
CA SER A 109 -6.70 18.53 -19.42
C SER A 109 -5.40 19.04 -18.81
N THR A 110 -5.28 19.00 -17.48
CA THR A 110 -4.10 19.47 -16.75
C THR A 110 -3.29 18.34 -16.14
N CYS A 111 -3.81 17.11 -16.18
CA CYS A 111 -3.07 15.93 -15.77
C CYS A 111 -2.12 15.55 -16.89
N ARG A 112 -1.07 14.85 -16.49
CA ARG A 112 -0.20 14.21 -17.44
C ARG A 112 -0.90 12.99 -18.06
N LYS A 113 -0.61 12.68 -19.33
CA LYS A 113 -1.36 11.71 -20.15
C LYS A 113 -0.58 10.46 -20.54
N ASP A 114 0.42 10.06 -19.76
CA ASP A 114 1.19 8.85 -20.08
C ASP A 114 0.27 7.63 -20.02
N ASN A 115 -0.34 7.36 -18.87
CA ASN A 115 -1.51 6.49 -18.75
C ASN A 115 -2.66 7.23 -18.05
N SER A 116 -3.88 7.05 -18.53
CA SER A 116 -5.07 7.67 -17.93
C SER A 116 -6.25 6.72 -17.98
N PHE A 117 -7.08 6.76 -16.94
CA PHE A 117 -8.18 5.85 -16.75
C PHE A 117 -9.37 6.24 -17.62
N ASP A 118 -9.83 5.30 -18.46
CA ASP A 118 -11.02 5.42 -19.28
C ASP A 118 -12.14 4.56 -18.68
N PRO A 119 -13.15 5.17 -18.03
CA PRO A 119 -14.25 4.43 -17.42
C PRO A 119 -15.06 3.59 -18.42
N GLU A 120 -15.13 3.99 -19.70
CA GLU A 120 -15.89 3.28 -20.72
C GLU A 120 -15.25 1.95 -21.12
N LYS A 121 -13.95 1.78 -20.82
CA LYS A 121 -13.19 0.56 -21.11
C LYS A 121 -13.19 -0.47 -19.97
N SER A 122 -13.84 -0.17 -18.85
CA SER A 122 -13.94 -1.08 -17.71
C SER A 122 -15.38 -1.56 -17.50
N SER A 123 -15.58 -2.87 -17.57
CA SER A 123 -16.87 -3.54 -17.30
C SER A 123 -17.22 -3.63 -15.81
N THR A 124 -16.25 -3.36 -14.93
CA THR A 124 -16.37 -3.42 -13.46
C THR A 124 -16.42 -2.04 -12.80
N TYR A 125 -16.27 -0.98 -13.60
CA TYR A 125 -16.37 0.41 -13.17
C TYR A 125 -17.73 0.76 -12.57
N GLN A 126 -17.69 1.44 -11.43
CA GLN A 126 -18.85 1.96 -10.73
C GLN A 126 -18.57 3.39 -10.27
N PHE A 127 -19.20 4.37 -10.92
CA PHE A 127 -19.14 5.77 -10.50
C PHE A 127 -19.71 5.95 -9.09
N GLN A 128 -18.98 6.65 -8.21
CA GLN A 128 -19.45 7.04 -6.87
C GLN A 128 -19.73 8.56 -6.81
N GLY A 129 -18.88 9.37 -7.45
CA GLY A 129 -19.14 10.79 -7.66
C GLY A 129 -18.90 11.70 -6.46
N PHE A 130 -18.36 11.18 -5.34
CA PHE A 130 -17.97 12.04 -4.23
C PHE A 130 -16.71 12.82 -4.61
N PRO A 131 -16.69 14.15 -4.44
CA PRO A 131 -15.51 14.95 -4.74
C PRO A 131 -14.41 14.71 -3.73
N TRP A 132 -13.16 14.76 -4.17
CA TRP A 132 -11.98 14.72 -3.31
C TRP A 132 -10.96 15.75 -3.78
N THR A 133 -10.14 16.22 -2.85
CA THR A 133 -9.02 17.13 -3.12
C THR A 133 -7.94 16.82 -2.12
N LEU A 134 -6.73 16.62 -2.62
CA LEU A 134 -5.57 16.27 -1.84
C LEU A 134 -4.46 17.26 -2.14
N GLN A 135 -3.77 17.71 -1.08
CA GLN A 135 -2.57 18.52 -1.15
C GLN A 135 -1.44 17.81 -0.39
N TYR A 136 -0.33 17.56 -1.07
CA TYR A 136 0.86 16.96 -0.47
C TYR A 136 1.76 18.01 0.18
N ALA A 137 2.71 17.54 0.99
CA ALA A 137 3.61 18.40 1.75
C ALA A 137 4.54 19.26 0.86
N ASP A 138 4.85 18.79 -0.34
CA ASP A 138 5.59 19.52 -1.37
C ASP A 138 4.76 20.63 -2.06
N GLY A 139 3.46 20.72 -1.74
CA GLY A 139 2.52 21.69 -2.31
C GLY A 139 1.82 21.24 -3.59
N SER A 140 2.15 20.06 -4.12
CA SER A 140 1.44 19.46 -5.26
C SER A 140 0.00 19.09 -4.87
N THR A 141 -0.90 19.08 -5.84
CA THR A 141 -2.33 18.78 -5.60
C THR A 141 -2.90 17.86 -6.66
N ALA A 142 -3.88 17.05 -6.26
CA ALA A 142 -4.74 16.30 -7.15
C ALA A 142 -6.20 16.44 -6.68
N LYS A 143 -7.14 16.55 -7.62
CA LYS A 143 -8.57 16.62 -7.30
C LYS A 143 -9.42 15.99 -8.39
N GLY A 144 -10.59 15.51 -7.99
CA GLY A 144 -11.59 14.98 -8.91
C GLY A 144 -12.69 14.28 -8.14
N PHE A 145 -13.12 13.13 -8.61
CA PHE A 145 -14.23 12.37 -8.03
C PHE A 145 -13.86 10.91 -7.77
N THR A 146 -14.64 10.28 -6.91
CA THR A 146 -14.44 8.88 -6.53
C THR A 146 -15.17 7.93 -7.47
N ALA A 147 -14.60 6.76 -7.63
CA ALA A 147 -15.21 5.60 -8.26
C ALA A 147 -14.88 4.34 -7.45
N MET A 148 -15.52 3.24 -7.81
CA MET A 148 -15.08 1.90 -7.45
C MET A 148 -14.77 1.11 -8.70
N ASP A 149 -13.70 0.32 -8.65
CA ASP A 149 -13.39 -0.61 -9.73
C ASP A 149 -12.59 -1.82 -9.19
N ALA A 150 -12.28 -2.76 -10.06
CA ALA A 150 -11.31 -3.81 -9.79
C ALA A 150 -9.87 -3.29 -9.94
N ILE A 151 -8.96 -3.85 -9.16
CA ILE A 151 -7.52 -3.67 -9.32
C ILE A 151 -6.83 -5.01 -9.51
N THR A 152 -5.71 -4.98 -10.23
CA THR A 152 -4.79 -6.10 -10.43
C THR A 152 -3.40 -5.70 -9.96
N LEU A 153 -2.82 -6.44 -9.00
CA LEU A 153 -1.45 -6.26 -8.49
C LEU A 153 -0.70 -7.57 -8.61
N GLY A 154 0.24 -7.66 -9.55
CA GLY A 154 0.83 -8.94 -9.95
C GLY A 154 -0.29 -9.90 -10.37
N ASP A 155 -0.37 -11.06 -9.73
CA ASP A 155 -1.40 -12.07 -9.98
C ASP A 155 -2.66 -11.88 -9.10
N LEU A 156 -2.68 -10.90 -8.20
CA LEU A 156 -3.81 -10.64 -7.31
C LEU A 156 -4.86 -9.77 -7.99
N TYR A 157 -6.12 -10.25 -7.99
CA TYR A 157 -7.27 -9.52 -8.51
C TYR A 157 -8.27 -9.22 -7.40
N SER A 158 -8.64 -7.96 -7.21
CA SER A 158 -9.54 -7.52 -6.14
C SER A 158 -10.57 -6.51 -6.65
N ILE A 159 -11.85 -6.76 -6.36
CA ILE A 159 -12.96 -5.93 -6.84
C ILE A 159 -13.36 -4.83 -5.85
N ASN A 160 -14.16 -3.86 -6.29
CA ASN A 160 -14.77 -2.84 -5.43
C ASN A 160 -13.76 -2.05 -4.59
N GLN A 161 -12.59 -1.75 -5.13
CA GLN A 161 -11.62 -0.84 -4.52
C GLN A 161 -12.06 0.60 -4.78
N THR A 162 -11.97 1.45 -3.75
CA THR A 162 -12.22 2.88 -3.93
C THR A 162 -11.03 3.51 -4.63
N ILE A 163 -11.27 4.21 -5.73
CA ILE A 163 -10.26 4.94 -6.49
C ILE A 163 -10.68 6.40 -6.65
N GLY A 164 -9.72 7.31 -6.60
CA GLY A 164 -9.86 8.70 -7.00
C GLY A 164 -9.52 8.85 -8.47
N LEU A 165 -10.43 9.42 -9.25
CA LEU A 165 -10.20 9.78 -10.64
C LEU A 165 -9.90 11.27 -10.69
N ALA A 166 -8.65 11.62 -10.98
CA ALA A 166 -8.19 13.00 -10.98
C ALA A 166 -8.61 13.72 -12.28
N GLU A 167 -9.30 14.84 -12.12
CA GLU A 167 -9.67 15.76 -13.20
C GLU A 167 -8.71 16.95 -13.29
N ASN A 168 -7.84 17.10 -12.29
CA ASN A 168 -6.81 18.13 -12.26
C ASN A 168 -5.67 17.72 -11.33
N GLU A 169 -4.45 17.87 -11.83
CA GLU A 169 -3.19 17.76 -11.10
C GLU A 169 -2.40 19.08 -11.17
N SER A 170 -1.48 19.29 -10.22
CA SER A 170 -0.55 20.41 -10.20
C SER A 170 0.83 20.01 -9.67
N GLY A 171 1.81 20.90 -9.83
CA GLY A 171 3.14 20.70 -9.26
C GLY A 171 3.88 19.54 -9.92
N GLU A 172 4.49 18.69 -9.10
CA GLU A 172 5.26 17.52 -9.54
C GLU A 172 4.41 16.50 -10.30
N PHE A 173 3.16 16.24 -9.88
CA PHE A 173 2.29 15.26 -10.58
C PHE A 173 1.97 15.66 -12.02
N ALA A 174 1.80 16.96 -12.28
CA ALA A 174 1.57 17.45 -13.64
C ALA A 174 2.84 17.42 -14.52
N GLN A 175 4.03 17.20 -13.95
CA GLN A 175 5.33 17.33 -14.63
C GLN A 175 6.14 16.02 -14.70
N ASN A 176 6.01 15.14 -13.71
CA ASN A 176 6.83 13.94 -13.55
C ASN A 176 6.55 12.89 -14.64
N THR A 177 7.60 12.34 -15.28
CA THR A 177 7.48 11.41 -16.43
C THR A 177 7.52 9.92 -16.06
N GLY A 178 7.69 9.59 -14.77
CA GLY A 178 7.89 8.23 -14.31
C GLY A 178 6.75 7.67 -13.45
N LEU A 179 5.68 8.43 -13.25
CA LEU A 179 4.62 8.16 -12.29
C LEU A 179 3.26 8.58 -12.86
N ASP A 180 2.27 7.69 -12.83
CA ASP A 180 0.89 7.98 -13.25
C ASP A 180 -0.02 8.32 -12.05
N GLY A 181 0.27 7.81 -10.85
CA GLY A 181 -0.58 8.04 -9.68
C GLY A 181 -0.05 7.40 -8.41
N ILE A 182 -0.83 7.47 -7.32
CA ILE A 182 -0.42 6.99 -6.00
C ILE A 182 -1.27 5.79 -5.60
N PHE A 183 -0.64 4.79 -4.98
CA PHE A 183 -1.27 3.67 -4.29
C PHE A 183 -1.03 3.80 -2.79
N GLY A 184 -1.98 4.41 -2.08
CA GLY A 184 -1.89 4.60 -0.63
C GLY A 184 -1.97 3.29 0.15
N LEU A 185 -0.97 3.06 1.01
CA LEU A 185 -0.81 1.90 1.89
C LEU A 185 -1.01 2.25 3.39
N GLY A 186 -1.42 3.47 3.69
CA GLY A 186 -1.76 3.93 5.04
C GLY A 186 -3.14 3.47 5.53
N PHE A 187 -3.56 4.02 6.66
CA PHE A 187 -4.85 3.67 7.27
C PHE A 187 -6.00 4.54 6.73
N PRO A 188 -7.24 4.02 6.66
CA PRO A 188 -8.42 4.76 6.18
C PRO A 188 -8.65 6.15 6.79
N ALA A 189 -8.15 6.40 8.00
CA ALA A 189 -8.24 7.70 8.66
C ALA A 189 -7.48 8.84 7.93
N LEU A 190 -6.64 8.54 6.94
CA LEU A 190 -5.99 9.52 6.06
C LEU A 190 -6.68 9.70 4.70
N SER A 191 -7.69 8.89 4.40
CA SER A 191 -8.31 8.87 3.08
C SER A 191 -9.11 10.14 2.80
N TYR A 192 -8.78 10.83 1.71
CA TYR A 192 -9.56 11.93 1.14
C TYR A 192 -10.66 11.42 0.19
N THR A 193 -10.52 10.20 -0.35
CA THR A 193 -11.55 9.56 -1.17
C THR A 193 -12.65 8.88 -0.33
N GLY A 194 -12.51 8.85 1.00
CA GLY A 194 -13.47 8.20 1.89
C GLY A 194 -13.42 6.67 1.84
N ALA A 195 -12.29 6.10 1.42
CA ALA A 195 -12.08 4.66 1.38
C ALA A 195 -12.27 4.04 2.78
N LEU A 196 -13.19 3.09 2.90
CA LEU A 196 -13.51 2.43 4.18
C LEU A 196 -12.42 1.47 4.66
N TYR A 197 -11.64 0.93 3.72
CA TYR A 197 -10.58 -0.04 3.96
C TYR A 197 -9.39 0.31 3.10
N ALA A 198 -8.18 0.13 3.64
CA ALA A 198 -6.97 0.10 2.83
C ALA A 198 -7.08 -1.02 1.77
N PRO A 199 -6.46 -0.88 0.59
CA PRO A 199 -6.61 -1.84 -0.50
C PRO A 199 -6.29 -3.28 -0.09
N VAL A 200 -5.21 -3.47 0.67
CA VAL A 200 -4.74 -4.76 1.19
C VAL A 200 -5.74 -5.37 2.19
N VAL A 201 -6.34 -4.55 3.06
CA VAL A 201 -7.38 -5.01 3.99
C VAL A 201 -8.63 -5.44 3.24
N ARG A 202 -8.97 -4.77 2.13
CA ARG A 202 -10.07 -5.19 1.26
C ARG A 202 -9.77 -6.52 0.58
N MET A 203 -8.55 -6.73 0.07
CA MET A 203 -8.11 -8.01 -0.49
C MET A 203 -8.25 -9.15 0.53
N PHE A 204 -7.77 -8.94 1.75
CA PHE A 204 -7.91 -9.91 2.84
C PHE A 204 -9.38 -10.24 3.14
N LYS A 205 -10.24 -9.21 3.24
CA LYS A 205 -11.69 -9.40 3.47
C LYS A 205 -12.41 -10.13 2.34
N GLN A 206 -11.87 -10.07 1.12
CA GLN A 206 -12.38 -10.79 -0.04
C GLN A 206 -11.83 -12.23 -0.14
N GLY A 207 -10.87 -12.61 0.70
CA GLY A 207 -10.18 -13.89 0.62
C GLY A 207 -9.22 -13.99 -0.57
N VAL A 208 -8.75 -12.85 -1.09
CA VAL A 208 -7.74 -12.79 -2.16
C VAL A 208 -6.34 -13.11 -1.61
N ILE A 209 -6.08 -12.71 -0.37
CA ILE A 209 -4.83 -12.97 0.37
C ILE A 209 -5.15 -13.50 1.77
N ASP A 210 -4.24 -14.30 2.35
CA ASP A 210 -4.45 -14.93 3.66
C ASP A 210 -4.07 -14.01 4.82
N GLU A 211 -3.20 -13.02 4.58
CA GLU A 211 -2.77 -12.07 5.59
C GLU A 211 -2.89 -10.63 5.06
N ALA A 212 -3.37 -9.70 5.89
CA ALA A 212 -3.35 -8.27 5.55
C ALA A 212 -1.98 -7.68 5.90
N VAL A 213 -0.95 -8.17 5.21
CA VAL A 213 0.46 -7.82 5.41
C VAL A 213 1.06 -7.34 4.10
N VAL A 214 1.92 -6.32 4.19
CA VAL A 214 2.71 -5.81 3.08
C VAL A 214 4.18 -5.85 3.46
N GLY A 215 5.00 -6.52 2.66
CA GLY A 215 6.45 -6.50 2.77
C GLY A 215 7.06 -5.62 1.69
N ILE A 216 8.07 -4.82 2.04
CA ILE A 216 8.73 -3.89 1.12
C ILE A 216 10.24 -4.03 1.24
N TRP A 217 10.87 -4.32 0.10
CA TRP A 217 12.31 -4.23 -0.10
C TRP A 217 12.61 -3.09 -1.07
N LEU A 218 13.50 -2.19 -0.69
CA LEU A 218 13.98 -1.11 -1.55
C LEU A 218 15.45 -1.32 -1.86
N GLY A 219 15.77 -1.47 -3.15
CA GLY A 219 17.14 -1.53 -3.64
C GLY A 219 17.79 -0.15 -3.67
N ARG A 220 19.09 -0.10 -3.92
CA ARG A 220 19.84 1.17 -4.06
C ARG A 220 20.28 1.37 -5.49
N ALA A 221 20.09 2.54 -6.06
CA ALA A 221 20.58 2.92 -7.38
C ALA A 221 22.05 2.54 -7.59
N SER A 222 22.88 2.77 -6.56
CA SER A 222 24.32 2.46 -6.57
C SER A 222 24.65 0.97 -6.62
N GLN A 223 23.68 0.09 -6.39
CA GLN A 223 23.79 -1.37 -6.39
C GLN A 223 22.90 -2.03 -7.47
N GLY A 224 22.33 -1.26 -8.40
CA GLY A 224 21.45 -1.77 -9.46
C GLY A 224 19.99 -1.35 -9.32
N GLY A 225 19.63 -0.66 -8.24
CA GLY A 225 18.29 -0.13 -7.99
C GLY A 225 17.26 -1.22 -7.74
N GLY A 226 16.03 -0.93 -8.15
CA GLY A 226 14.89 -1.83 -8.05
C GLY A 226 14.28 -1.90 -6.66
N GLY A 227 13.34 -2.80 -6.49
CA GLY A 227 12.65 -3.05 -5.24
C GLY A 227 11.61 -4.14 -5.41
N GLU A 228 10.97 -4.54 -4.33
CA GLU A 228 9.91 -5.53 -4.33
C GLU A 228 8.84 -5.14 -3.32
N LEU A 229 7.59 -5.19 -3.76
CA LEU A 229 6.41 -5.12 -2.92
C LEU A 229 5.77 -6.51 -2.86
N THR A 230 5.69 -7.08 -1.66
CA THR A 230 5.02 -8.33 -1.36
C THR A 230 3.66 -8.01 -0.70
N ILE A 231 2.55 -8.42 -1.30
CA ILE A 231 1.19 -8.25 -0.75
C ILE A 231 0.69 -9.60 -0.26
N GLY A 232 0.16 -9.69 0.96
CA GLY A 232 -0.31 -10.96 1.51
C GLY A 232 0.72 -11.72 2.34
N GLY A 233 1.92 -11.16 2.50
CA GLY A 233 3.02 -11.83 3.20
C GLY A 233 4.32 -11.04 3.17
N THR A 234 5.43 -11.76 3.25
CA THR A 234 6.80 -11.20 3.22
C THR A 234 7.69 -12.07 2.34
N ASN A 235 8.81 -11.53 1.87
CA ASN A 235 9.81 -12.28 1.13
C ASN A 235 11.11 -12.43 1.95
N PRO A 236 11.38 -13.61 2.55
CA PRO A 236 12.59 -13.89 3.32
C PRO A 236 13.90 -13.78 2.52
N GLU A 237 13.82 -13.76 1.19
CA GLU A 237 15.02 -13.57 0.37
C GLU A 237 15.60 -12.16 0.49
N HIS A 238 14.86 -11.19 1.02
CA HIS A 238 15.29 -9.80 1.11
C HIS A 238 15.76 -9.35 2.50
N TYR A 239 15.81 -10.22 3.51
CA TYR A 239 16.33 -9.86 4.84
C TYR A 239 17.21 -10.92 5.49
N THR A 240 18.03 -10.50 6.44
CA THR A 240 19.11 -11.34 7.03
C THR A 240 18.82 -11.89 8.42
N SER A 241 17.75 -11.42 9.08
CA SER A 241 17.38 -11.84 10.43
C SER A 241 15.86 -11.77 10.63
N GLU A 242 15.38 -12.37 11.72
CA GLU A 242 13.99 -12.22 12.15
C GLU A 242 13.59 -10.74 12.28
N PRO A 243 12.44 -10.33 11.73
CA PRO A 243 11.94 -8.97 11.87
C PRO A 243 11.60 -8.61 13.31
N VAL A 244 12.00 -7.40 13.72
CA VAL A 244 11.62 -6.82 15.00
C VAL A 244 10.31 -6.06 14.84
N PHE A 245 9.24 -6.60 15.42
CA PHE A 245 7.91 -6.00 15.36
C PHE A 245 7.68 -4.97 16.49
N MET A 246 7.13 -3.82 16.11
CA MET A 246 6.78 -2.69 16.98
C MET A 246 5.33 -2.28 16.72
N GLN A 247 4.61 -1.83 17.74
CA GLN A 247 3.17 -1.59 17.61
C GLN A 247 2.92 -0.19 17.05
N VAL A 248 2.01 -0.10 16.09
CA VAL A 248 1.56 1.21 15.58
C VAL A 248 0.82 1.95 16.70
N THR A 249 1.29 3.14 17.04
CA THR A 249 0.74 3.93 18.16
C THR A 249 -0.62 4.52 17.84
N VAL A 250 -0.82 5.03 16.63
CA VAL A 250 -2.09 5.58 16.13
C VAL A 250 -2.34 5.08 14.72
N LYS A 251 -3.45 4.36 14.48
CA LYS A 251 -3.90 3.86 13.15
C LYS A 251 -4.42 4.99 12.24
N LYS A 252 -3.60 6.04 12.12
CA LYS A 252 -3.72 7.12 11.14
C LYS A 252 -2.56 6.99 10.16
N TYR A 253 -1.33 6.97 10.67
CA TYR A 253 -0.10 6.68 9.93
C TYR A 253 0.51 5.36 10.39
N TRP A 254 1.48 4.84 9.64
CA TRP A 254 2.41 3.83 10.13
C TRP A 254 3.38 4.46 11.13
N GLN A 255 2.85 4.75 12.32
CA GLN A 255 3.47 5.59 13.33
C GLN A 255 4.16 4.76 14.42
N LEU A 256 5.43 5.07 14.70
CA LEU A 256 6.21 4.55 15.82
C LEU A 256 6.75 5.70 16.66
N THR A 257 6.98 5.47 17.95
CA THR A 257 7.72 6.42 18.78
C THR A 257 9.20 6.36 18.45
N LEU A 258 9.78 7.46 17.99
CA LEU A 258 11.23 7.62 17.97
C LEU A 258 11.66 8.04 19.39
N SER A 259 12.45 7.21 20.05
CA SER A 259 12.89 7.41 21.43
C SER A 259 14.22 8.14 21.51
N SER A 260 15.15 7.84 20.60
CA SER A 260 16.45 8.52 20.55
C SER A 260 17.08 8.42 19.17
N VAL A 261 17.97 9.37 18.88
CA VAL A 261 18.87 9.34 17.74
C VAL A 261 20.29 9.46 18.26
N ALA A 262 21.22 8.70 17.69
CA ALA A 262 22.64 8.75 18.07
C ALA A 262 23.54 8.72 16.83
N ILE A 263 24.68 9.38 16.90
CA ILE A 263 25.75 9.30 15.90
C ILE A 263 27.02 8.80 16.58
N ASN A 264 27.63 7.73 16.08
CA ASN A 264 28.76 7.05 16.73
C ASN A 264 28.55 6.78 18.23
N ASN A 265 27.37 6.29 18.60
CA ASN A 265 26.94 6.05 19.99
C ASN A 265 26.78 7.30 20.87
N LYS A 266 27.04 8.51 20.35
CA LYS A 266 26.72 9.76 21.03
C LYS A 266 25.23 10.04 20.85
N THR A 267 24.47 9.87 21.93
CA THR A 267 23.03 10.16 21.93
C THR A 267 22.80 11.66 21.82
N ILE A 268 21.95 12.06 20.88
CA ILE A 268 21.53 13.44 20.68
C ILE A 268 20.34 13.72 21.60
N PRO A 269 20.34 14.82 22.38
CA PRO A 269 19.21 15.19 23.20
C PRO A 269 17.93 15.30 22.36
N TYR A 270 16.98 14.42 22.66
CA TYR A 270 15.72 14.34 21.96
C TYR A 270 14.62 14.03 22.96
N HIS A 271 13.56 14.83 22.92
CA HIS A 271 12.34 14.54 23.63
C HIS A 271 11.47 13.77 22.62
N GLY A 272 11.38 12.45 22.82
CA GLY A 272 10.79 11.52 21.85
C GLY A 272 9.55 12.06 21.15
N ALA A 273 9.49 11.87 19.84
CA ALA A 273 8.35 12.27 19.02
C ALA A 273 7.82 11.09 18.20
N ASP A 274 6.59 11.24 17.76
CA ASP A 274 5.99 10.34 16.81
C ASP A 274 6.71 10.46 15.46
N SER A 275 7.05 9.30 14.90
CA SER A 275 7.71 9.16 13.60
C SER A 275 6.82 8.34 12.67
N ILE A 276 6.73 8.76 11.42
CA ILE A 276 5.99 8.05 10.37
C ILE A 276 7.00 7.26 9.54
N ILE A 277 6.74 5.96 9.35
CA ILE A 277 7.52 5.12 8.43
C ILE A 277 6.87 5.22 7.04
N ASP A 278 7.58 5.83 6.09
CA ASP A 278 6.97 6.37 4.87
C ASP A 278 7.76 6.06 3.61
N THR A 279 7.26 5.15 2.77
CA THR A 279 7.85 4.86 1.45
C THR A 279 7.56 5.93 0.40
N GLY A 280 6.61 6.83 0.62
CA GLY A 280 6.33 7.98 -0.26
C GLY A 280 7.24 9.18 0.01
N THR A 281 8.16 9.06 0.97
CA THR A 281 9.13 10.13 1.30
C THR A 281 10.56 9.65 1.05
N THR A 282 11.27 10.34 0.17
CA THR A 282 12.68 10.04 -0.17
C THR A 282 13.65 10.11 1.03
N LEU A 283 13.48 11.12 1.89
CA LEU A 283 14.45 11.50 2.91
C LEU A 283 14.04 11.02 4.30
N VAL A 284 15.01 10.93 5.21
CA VAL A 284 14.70 11.01 6.63
C VAL A 284 14.53 12.48 6.99
N ILE A 285 13.37 12.85 7.55
CA ILE A 285 13.07 14.23 7.95
C ILE A 285 13.01 14.28 9.48
N LEU A 286 13.88 15.09 10.08
CA LEU A 286 13.99 15.25 11.54
C LEU A 286 13.88 16.72 11.94
N PRO A 287 13.52 17.01 13.20
CA PRO A 287 13.68 18.34 13.77
C PRO A 287 15.08 18.90 13.58
N MET A 288 15.18 20.17 13.21
CA MET A 288 16.44 20.83 12.82
C MET A 288 17.54 20.73 13.88
N ASN A 289 17.19 20.72 15.18
CA ASN A 289 18.17 20.57 16.26
C ASN A 289 18.81 19.18 16.30
N ILE A 290 18.09 18.13 15.88
CA ILE A 290 18.65 16.77 15.76
C ILE A 290 19.49 16.67 14.50
N THR A 291 18.96 17.17 13.38
CA THR A 291 19.64 17.17 12.09
C THR A 291 20.99 17.89 12.16
N SER A 292 21.03 19.09 12.74
CA SER A 292 22.29 19.83 12.94
C SER A 292 23.27 19.06 13.83
N ALA A 293 22.81 18.48 14.94
CA ALA A 293 23.67 17.68 15.82
C ALA A 293 24.22 16.40 15.16
N ILE A 294 23.53 15.83 14.17
CA ILE A 294 24.08 14.75 13.32
C ILE A 294 25.20 15.31 12.44
N TYR A 295 24.92 16.37 11.67
CA TYR A 295 25.87 16.88 10.68
C TYR A 295 27.11 17.54 11.29
N ASP A 296 27.01 18.08 12.52
CA ASP A 296 28.17 18.58 13.28
C ASP A 296 29.23 17.48 13.53
N GLU A 297 28.83 16.22 13.52
CA GLU A 297 29.71 15.06 13.71
C GLU A 297 30.16 14.44 12.37
N ILE A 298 29.74 14.98 11.22
CA ILE A 298 30.10 14.49 9.88
C ILE A 298 31.12 15.45 9.26
N PRO A 299 32.40 15.04 9.11
CA PRO A 299 33.44 15.91 8.56
C PRO A 299 33.10 16.41 7.16
N GLY A 300 33.15 17.73 6.99
CA GLY A 300 32.88 18.37 5.71
C GLY A 300 31.39 18.56 5.40
N ALA A 301 30.46 18.22 6.30
CA ALA A 301 29.06 18.58 6.11
C ALA A 301 28.88 20.11 5.99
N LYS A 302 27.98 20.54 5.11
CA LYS A 302 27.64 21.95 4.87
C LYS A 302 26.13 22.11 4.80
N TYR A 303 25.65 23.30 5.14
CA TYR A 303 24.24 23.67 4.99
C TYR A 303 24.10 24.94 4.15
N THR A 304 23.19 24.93 3.19
CA THR A 304 22.71 26.14 2.50
C THR A 304 21.18 26.14 2.48
N ASN A 305 20.58 27.32 2.38
CA ASN A 305 19.11 27.42 2.25
C ASN A 305 18.61 26.87 0.90
N GLU A 306 19.49 26.78 -0.11
CA GLU A 306 19.15 26.35 -1.47
C GLU A 306 19.25 24.83 -1.62
N GLU A 307 20.32 24.22 -1.10
CA GLU A 307 20.61 22.78 -1.26
C GLU A 307 20.23 21.95 -0.02
N GLY A 308 19.98 22.60 1.11
CA GLY A 308 19.90 21.91 2.40
C GLY A 308 21.28 21.43 2.86
N TYR A 309 21.34 20.23 3.46
CA TYR A 309 22.61 19.65 3.89
C TYR A 309 23.31 18.88 2.76
N THR A 310 24.61 19.14 2.60
CA THR A 310 25.49 18.43 1.66
C THR A 310 26.68 17.85 2.40
N ILE A 311 27.18 16.72 1.91
CA ILE A 311 28.31 15.99 2.50
C ILE A 311 29.31 15.56 1.41
N PRO A 312 30.59 15.31 1.74
CA PRO A 312 31.55 14.82 0.75
C PRO A 312 31.10 13.49 0.13
N CYS A 313 31.11 13.40 -1.20
CA CYS A 313 30.67 12.18 -1.91
C CYS A 313 31.51 10.94 -1.60
N ASN A 314 32.75 11.10 -1.13
CA ASN A 314 33.61 9.97 -0.77
C ASN A 314 33.21 9.29 0.55
N LEU A 315 32.24 9.85 1.29
CA LEU A 315 31.70 9.24 2.50
C LEU A 315 30.81 8.02 2.23
N THR A 316 30.59 7.62 0.98
CA THR A 316 29.89 6.38 0.61
C THR A 316 30.50 5.14 1.26
N SER A 317 31.80 5.16 1.55
CA SER A 317 32.53 4.07 2.24
C SER A 317 32.62 4.26 3.76
N SER A 318 31.97 5.29 4.31
CA SER A 318 32.02 5.58 5.75
C SER A 318 31.32 4.50 6.57
N ASN A 319 31.97 4.07 7.65
CA ASN A 319 31.42 3.15 8.66
C ASN A 319 30.86 3.88 9.89
N GLN A 320 30.89 5.22 9.91
CA GLN A 320 30.22 6.02 10.93
C GLN A 320 28.73 5.68 10.93
N THR A 321 28.16 5.47 12.11
CA THR A 321 26.77 5.01 12.23
C THR A 321 25.87 6.13 12.74
N ILE A 322 24.66 6.18 12.20
CA ILE A 322 23.52 6.97 12.67
C ILE A 322 22.47 5.96 13.11
N SER A 323 22.11 5.97 14.39
CA SER A 323 21.22 4.99 15.00
C SER A 323 19.89 5.62 15.39
N PHE A 324 18.80 5.01 14.93
CA PHE A 324 17.44 5.39 15.28
C PHE A 324 16.89 4.37 16.28
N THR A 325 16.50 4.81 17.47
CA THR A 325 15.84 3.94 18.45
C THR A 325 14.34 4.12 18.34
N LEU A 326 13.66 3.15 17.73
CA LEU A 326 12.22 3.10 17.60
C LEU A 326 11.67 2.24 18.75
N GLU A 327 10.82 2.86 19.57
CA GLU A 327 10.41 2.34 20.88
C GLU A 327 11.63 2.00 21.78
N LYS A 328 12.05 0.74 21.77
CA LYS A 328 13.17 0.19 22.55
C LYS A 328 14.23 -0.50 21.69
N ASN A 329 14.04 -0.51 20.37
CA ASN A 329 14.87 -1.25 19.43
C ASN A 329 15.69 -0.26 18.60
N THR A 330 16.99 -0.52 18.45
CA THR A 330 17.92 0.39 17.77
C THR A 330 18.26 -0.12 16.38
N PHE A 331 18.11 0.75 15.39
CA PHE A 331 18.31 0.48 13.97
C PHE A 331 19.39 1.42 13.41
N PRO A 332 20.66 0.97 13.31
CA PRO A 332 21.74 1.75 12.72
C PRO A 332 21.68 1.77 11.18
N ILE A 333 21.96 2.92 10.58
CA ILE A 333 22.40 3.08 9.19
C ILE A 333 23.81 3.68 9.18
N THR A 334 24.54 3.56 8.07
CA THR A 334 25.85 4.22 7.95
C THR A 334 25.71 5.63 7.37
N VAL A 335 26.72 6.47 7.58
CA VAL A 335 26.82 7.75 6.85
C VAL A 335 26.90 7.53 5.35
N GLY A 336 27.46 6.39 4.90
CA GLY A 336 27.42 6.01 3.49
C GLY A 336 26.00 5.81 2.96
N ASP A 337 25.06 5.35 3.79
CA ASP A 337 23.66 5.13 3.40
C ASP A 337 22.90 6.45 3.17
N ILE A 338 23.41 7.58 3.69
CA ILE A 338 22.80 8.92 3.52
C ILE A 338 23.49 9.76 2.44
N VAL A 339 24.50 9.24 1.72
CA VAL A 339 25.09 9.94 0.57
C VAL A 339 24.18 9.75 -0.63
N ARG A 340 23.66 10.86 -1.19
CA ARG A 340 22.83 10.83 -2.40
C ARG A 340 23.56 11.39 -3.63
N GLU A 341 22.81 11.98 -4.56
CA GLU A 341 23.26 12.43 -5.87
C GLU A 341 24.38 13.48 -5.80
N PRO A 342 25.37 13.40 -6.71
CA PRO A 342 26.49 14.33 -6.74
C PRO A 342 26.10 15.68 -7.33
N LEU A 343 26.64 16.75 -6.74
CA LEU A 343 26.47 18.14 -7.20
C LEU A 343 27.52 18.59 -8.23
N GLY A 344 28.47 17.70 -8.58
CA GLY A 344 29.55 17.98 -9.55
C GLY A 344 30.75 18.75 -8.97
N ASN A 345 30.74 19.09 -7.68
CA ASN A 345 31.81 19.84 -6.99
C ASN A 345 32.52 19.02 -5.89
N GLY A 346 32.33 17.69 -5.89
CA GLY A 346 32.84 16.77 -4.85
C GLY A 346 31.93 16.60 -3.63
N TYR A 347 30.81 17.34 -3.57
CA TYR A 347 29.75 17.20 -2.57
C TYR A 347 28.53 16.51 -3.18
N CYS A 348 27.80 15.82 -2.32
CA CYS A 348 26.59 15.09 -2.62
C CYS A 348 25.47 15.60 -1.71
N ASN A 349 24.23 15.57 -2.20
CA ASN A 349 23.06 15.81 -1.35
C ASN A 349 23.00 14.75 -0.24
N ALA A 350 22.55 15.16 0.94
CA ALA A 350 22.47 14.27 2.09
C ALA A 350 21.05 13.79 2.34
N GLY A 351 20.90 12.52 2.75
CA GLY A 351 19.62 11.83 2.90
C GLY A 351 18.81 12.21 4.14
N ILE A 352 19.32 13.12 4.99
CA ILE A 352 18.62 13.60 6.19
C ILE A 352 18.35 15.11 6.06
N ALA A 353 17.08 15.48 6.05
CA ALA A 353 16.64 16.88 6.03
C ALA A 353 16.17 17.35 7.41
N GLY A 354 16.33 18.66 7.65
CA GLY A 354 15.86 19.33 8.85
C GLY A 354 14.53 20.04 8.63
N THR A 355 13.60 19.93 9.58
CA THR A 355 12.35 20.71 9.61
C THR A 355 12.27 21.56 10.88
N ASN A 356 11.56 22.69 10.79
CA ASN A 356 11.26 23.54 11.94
C ASN A 356 10.04 23.04 12.76
N SER A 357 9.41 21.95 12.31
CA SER A 357 8.35 21.26 13.04
C SER A 357 8.91 20.14 13.92
N SER A 358 8.09 19.63 14.83
CA SER A 358 8.40 18.45 15.64
C SER A 358 8.11 17.13 14.92
N PHE A 359 7.52 17.17 13.72
CA PHE A 359 7.22 15.94 12.97
C PHE A 359 8.51 15.22 12.57
N THR A 360 8.44 13.90 12.50
CA THR A 360 9.53 13.05 12.00
C THR A 360 9.01 12.09 10.94
N ILE A 361 9.73 11.97 9.83
CA ILE A 361 9.45 10.99 8.78
C ILE A 361 10.71 10.16 8.58
N ILE A 362 10.56 8.84 8.59
CA ILE A 362 11.62 7.87 8.31
C ILE A 362 11.32 7.28 6.94
N GLY A 363 11.94 7.89 5.93
CA GLY A 363 11.72 7.58 4.53
C GLY A 363 12.71 6.59 3.91
N ASP A 364 12.77 6.59 2.59
CA ASP A 364 13.56 5.66 1.77
C ASP A 364 15.05 5.63 2.12
N THR A 365 15.62 6.77 2.50
CA THR A 365 17.00 6.84 3.00
C THR A 365 17.28 5.82 4.11
N PHE A 366 16.32 5.59 5.01
CA PHE A 366 16.39 4.55 6.03
C PHE A 366 15.87 3.20 5.51
N LEU A 367 14.75 3.19 4.77
CA LEU A 367 14.08 1.95 4.34
C LEU A 367 14.91 1.14 3.32
N LYS A 368 15.84 1.75 2.58
CA LYS A 368 16.84 1.00 1.78
C LYS A 368 17.81 0.18 2.63
N SER A 369 17.92 0.44 3.93
CA SER A 369 18.75 -0.34 4.86
C SER A 369 17.98 -1.46 5.56
N TYR A 370 16.64 -1.43 5.52
CA TYR A 370 15.79 -2.34 6.28
C TYR A 370 14.60 -2.82 5.44
N TYR A 371 14.43 -4.14 5.35
CA TYR A 371 13.18 -4.71 4.87
C TYR A 371 12.06 -4.32 5.85
N ALA A 372 10.99 -3.74 5.33
CA ALA A 372 9.89 -3.24 6.13
C ALA A 372 8.63 -4.08 5.93
N ILE A 373 7.98 -4.44 7.02
CA ILE A 373 6.73 -5.22 7.05
C ILE A 373 5.65 -4.37 7.70
N PHE A 374 4.56 -4.16 6.98
CA PHE A 374 3.41 -3.40 7.41
C PHE A 374 2.24 -4.37 7.61
N ASP A 375 2.02 -4.80 8.86
CA ASP A 375 0.93 -5.69 9.25
C ASP A 375 -0.24 -4.85 9.78
N TYR A 376 -1.36 -4.87 9.05
CA TYR A 376 -2.54 -4.06 9.38
C TYR A 376 -3.24 -4.54 10.65
N GLY A 377 -2.90 -5.74 11.16
CA GLY A 377 -3.43 -6.30 12.38
C GLY A 377 -4.95 -6.40 12.35
N VAL A 378 -5.54 -6.93 11.27
CA VAL A 378 -7.00 -7.04 11.12
C VAL A 378 -7.63 -7.85 12.26
N ASN A 379 -6.92 -8.86 12.75
CA ASN A 379 -7.33 -9.70 13.88
C ASN A 379 -6.55 -9.41 15.18
N THR A 380 -5.66 -8.42 15.17
CA THR A 380 -4.71 -8.11 16.26
C THR A 380 -4.47 -6.60 16.34
N THR A 381 -3.27 -6.17 16.72
CA THR A 381 -2.81 -4.78 16.68
C THR A 381 -1.97 -4.56 15.44
N ALA A 382 -2.15 -3.42 14.76
CA ALA A 382 -1.29 -3.08 13.63
C ALA A 382 0.15 -2.89 14.13
N ARG A 383 1.11 -3.34 13.34
CA ARG A 383 2.53 -3.36 13.73
C ARG A 383 3.43 -3.22 12.51
N ILE A 384 4.63 -2.71 12.76
CA ILE A 384 5.69 -2.57 11.75
C ILE A 384 6.82 -3.51 12.15
N GLY A 385 7.24 -4.37 11.22
CA GLY A 385 8.42 -5.23 11.36
C GLY A 385 9.59 -4.64 10.58
N LEU A 386 10.77 -4.57 11.19
CA LEU A 386 12.00 -4.17 10.52
C LEU A 386 13.08 -5.26 10.66
N ALA A 387 13.74 -5.60 9.55
CA ALA A 387 14.89 -6.50 9.52
C ALA A 387 15.98 -5.92 8.61
N PRO A 388 17.28 -6.12 8.89
CA PRO A 388 18.34 -5.62 8.01
C PRO A 388 18.19 -6.21 6.61
N SER A 389 18.11 -5.33 5.62
CA SER A 389 17.92 -5.67 4.21
C SER A 389 19.14 -6.41 3.66
N LYS A 390 18.92 -7.40 2.78
CA LYS A 390 20.02 -7.98 1.99
C LYS A 390 20.49 -6.95 0.96
N ARG A 391 21.80 -6.74 0.91
CA ARG A 391 22.50 -5.75 0.08
C ARG A 391 23.04 -6.33 -1.22
#